data_AF-A0A2V1AB23-F1
#
_entry.id   AF-A0A2V1AB23-F1
#
_cell.length_a   1.000
_cell.length_b   1.000
_cell.length_c   1.000
_cell.angle_alpha   90.00
_cell.angle_beta   90.00
_cell.angle_gamma   90.00
#
_symmetry.space_group_name_H-M   'P 1'
#
loop_
_entity.id
_entity.type
_entity.pdbx_description
1 polymer ?
#
loop_
_entity_poly.entity_id
_entity_poly.type
_entity_poly.pdbx_seq_one_letter_code
_entity_poly.pdbx_strand_id
1 'polypeptide(L)'
;MPAYNRNERRKSMAERRPSASYAPSKIPHLTGLEKPNQHSLKLDHCDILILGTGLVESVLAAALAWQGVEVLHIDHNNYYGDSSSTLTIDQLKKWCVEVNQGKVRHFSDAQIYIPGGKRTNEFNSKDYGIDLTPRIVFSQSDLLALLIKSRVYKYLEFQSLSNFHVFENDNFKSNISNTTKEHIFTDQSLSLTTKRSLMKFLKFVLQDNNDPEKKKILVDNSHVKIEDFLANSFGLKSPQSDELIYSIGLANRSGTRTPEAVARIKRFLVSFDVYGNFPVMVSKYGGPGEISQGFCRSAAVAGTTYKLDTTLVDFDPQLKIAKFSDGSSVKIQEKVVAAPTQVPKFLATSYKEASEKLHPFTVTRLTTIVRKDCKEWMSENESSAVVVFPPESLPTNNVHTVQVVIQNGGSGVCPQGQSIWYSHTCEQNSDKAKKDLESAFEKMENAILRESATNLENLLDKKDFVVNDRGTPMLVNSFKLGESLQSFVPKETLDIVCKFGYVQTTYINPDLSNVLSTSNTSNSITHATVSDTDDIMFSNMPSAEISYDGIISEVKMLYKRITGSDEDFFDVDFEDEDDDYERAAASTSAVIDSESDMNDDSDYDPVHHEPFGAGEMEL
;
A
#
# COMPACT_ATOMS: atom_id res chain seq x y z
N MET A 1 38.95 -52.66 0.57
CA MET A 1 37.87 -52.74 -0.46
C MET A 1 36.75 -53.56 0.14
N PRO A 2 35.51 -53.04 0.20
CA PRO A 2 34.69 -52.76 -1.00
C PRO A 2 34.49 -51.27 -1.29
N ALA A 3 34.13 -51.00 -2.54
CA ALA A 3 33.96 -49.67 -3.14
C ALA A 3 32.63 -49.03 -2.72
N TYR A 4 32.69 -47.84 -2.13
CA TYR A 4 31.55 -46.94 -2.08
C TYR A 4 31.48 -46.16 -3.39
N ASN A 5 30.37 -46.33 -4.11
CA ASN A 5 30.02 -45.59 -5.31
C ASN A 5 30.12 -44.08 -5.06
N ARG A 6 30.97 -43.40 -5.83
CA ARG A 6 31.03 -41.95 -5.89
C ARG A 6 29.78 -41.43 -6.61
N ASN A 7 28.92 -40.78 -5.83
CA ASN A 7 28.19 -39.55 -6.15
C ASN A 7 27.50 -39.48 -7.52
N GLU A 8 26.25 -39.95 -7.56
CA GLU A 8 25.26 -39.30 -8.42
C GLU A 8 25.12 -37.83 -7.95
N ARG A 9 25.44 -36.88 -8.83
CA ARG A 9 25.14 -35.47 -8.61
C ARG A 9 23.62 -35.34 -8.55
N ARG A 10 23.09 -34.95 -7.39
CA ARG A 10 21.65 -34.79 -7.18
C ARG A 10 21.14 -33.57 -7.97
N LYS A 11 19.95 -33.73 -8.53
CA LYS A 11 19.31 -32.80 -9.46
C LYS A 11 18.99 -31.43 -8.82
N SER A 12 19.24 -30.33 -9.56
CA SER A 12 18.91 -28.94 -9.16
C SER A 12 17.39 -28.72 -9.03
N MET A 13 16.93 -27.61 -8.43
CA MET A 13 15.49 -27.28 -8.33
C MET A 13 14.77 -27.39 -9.68
N ALA A 14 15.38 -26.86 -10.75
CA ALA A 14 14.87 -26.97 -12.13
C ALA A 14 14.78 -28.43 -12.63
N GLU A 15 15.65 -29.32 -12.13
CA GLU A 15 15.72 -30.72 -12.52
C GLU A 15 14.81 -31.64 -11.67
N ARG A 16 14.19 -31.13 -10.60
CA ARG A 16 13.27 -31.88 -9.73
C ARG A 16 11.80 -31.83 -10.17
N ARG A 17 11.45 -31.05 -11.21
CA ARG A 17 10.11 -31.03 -11.81
C ARG A 17 9.62 -32.45 -12.15
N PRO A 18 8.54 -32.96 -11.56
CA PRO A 18 7.69 -33.93 -12.23
C PRO A 18 6.85 -33.19 -13.28
N SER A 19 6.65 -33.78 -14.46
CA SER A 19 5.67 -33.32 -15.43
C SER A 19 4.24 -33.70 -14.98
N ALA A 20 3.84 -33.29 -13.79
CA ALA A 20 2.54 -33.59 -13.21
C ALA A 20 1.88 -32.29 -12.74
N SER A 21 0.64 -32.06 -13.19
CA SER A 21 -0.27 -31.09 -12.63
C SER A 21 -0.46 -31.38 -11.14
N TYR A 22 -0.11 -30.42 -10.29
CA TYR A 22 -0.36 -30.51 -8.86
C TYR A 22 -1.78 -30.04 -8.60
N ALA A 23 -2.73 -30.98 -8.55
CA ALA A 23 -4.05 -30.71 -7.99
C ALA A 23 -3.92 -30.75 -6.46
N PRO A 24 -4.09 -29.63 -5.72
CA PRO A 24 -4.14 -29.70 -4.27
C PRO A 24 -5.35 -30.55 -3.86
N SER A 25 -5.13 -31.59 -3.06
CA SER A 25 -6.23 -32.37 -2.52
C SER A 25 -7.10 -31.48 -1.64
N LYS A 26 -8.42 -31.52 -1.88
CA LYS A 26 -9.53 -31.03 -1.05
C LYS A 26 -9.08 -30.44 0.28
N ILE A 27 -9.38 -29.14 0.47
CA ILE A 27 -9.31 -28.36 1.73
C ILE A 27 -8.90 -29.26 2.91
N PRO A 28 -7.67 -29.11 3.45
CA PRO A 28 -7.24 -29.92 4.58
C PRO A 28 -8.31 -29.86 5.66
N HIS A 29 -8.77 -31.04 6.12
CA HIS A 29 -9.71 -31.11 7.23
C HIS A 29 -9.20 -30.20 8.34
N LEU A 30 -10.04 -29.26 8.81
CA LEU A 30 -9.71 -28.34 9.91
C LEU A 30 -9.17 -29.18 11.08
N THR A 31 -7.86 -29.26 11.18
CA THR A 31 -7.14 -30.06 12.16
C THR A 31 -6.68 -29.08 13.21
N GLY A 32 -7.34 -29.06 14.36
CA GLY A 32 -7.04 -28.11 15.45
C GLY A 32 -8.17 -27.80 16.40
N LEU A 33 -9.43 -28.19 16.11
CA LEU A 33 -10.56 -27.98 17.03
C LEU A 33 -10.82 -29.14 17.99
N GLU A 34 -10.27 -30.32 17.73
CA GLU A 34 -10.51 -31.51 18.55
C GLU A 34 -9.20 -32.01 19.18
N LYS A 35 -8.95 -31.51 20.39
CA LYS A 35 -7.83 -31.81 21.32
C LYS A 35 -6.48 -31.17 20.95
N PRO A 36 -5.74 -30.64 21.95
CA PRO A 36 -4.37 -30.17 21.72
C PRO A 36 -3.51 -31.39 21.36
N ASN A 37 -3.20 -31.53 20.07
CA ASN A 37 -2.22 -32.52 19.65
C ASN A 37 -0.89 -32.18 20.34
N GLN A 38 -0.39 -33.08 21.19
CA GLN A 38 1.00 -33.09 21.68
C GLN A 38 2.00 -33.42 20.58
N HIS A 39 1.73 -33.00 19.34
CA HIS A 39 2.72 -32.98 18.29
C HIS A 39 3.43 -31.63 18.40
N SER A 40 4.62 -31.63 19.00
CA SER A 40 5.66 -30.77 18.44
C SER A 40 5.60 -31.03 16.94
N LEU A 41 5.29 -30.02 16.12
CA LEU A 41 5.54 -30.09 14.69
C LEU A 41 7.00 -30.53 14.54
N LYS A 42 7.25 -31.83 14.35
CA LYS A 42 8.58 -32.38 14.12
C LYS A 42 8.93 -32.09 12.68
N LEU A 43 9.02 -30.80 12.38
CA LEU A 43 9.60 -30.31 11.16
C LEU A 43 11.10 -30.46 11.35
N ASP A 44 11.64 -31.61 10.96
CA ASP A 44 13.07 -31.89 11.14
C ASP A 44 13.91 -31.16 10.07
N HIS A 45 13.29 -30.77 8.95
CA HIS A 45 13.90 -30.02 7.86
C HIS A 45 12.89 -29.15 7.11
N CYS A 46 13.38 -28.14 6.40
CA CYS A 46 12.67 -27.39 5.37
C CYS A 46 13.68 -26.87 4.33
N ASP A 47 13.21 -26.40 3.17
CA ASP A 47 14.07 -25.85 2.14
C ASP A 47 14.48 -24.40 2.46
N ILE A 48 13.48 -23.59 2.81
CA ILE A 48 13.64 -22.15 3.02
C ILE A 48 13.12 -21.77 4.41
N LEU A 49 13.88 -20.95 5.12
CA LEU A 49 13.46 -20.29 6.37
C LEU A 49 13.22 -18.81 6.10
N ILE A 50 12.04 -18.29 6.46
CA ILE A 50 11.70 -16.88 6.35
C ILE A 50 11.43 -16.31 7.74
N LEU A 51 12.11 -15.21 8.09
CA LEU A 51 11.98 -14.50 9.36
C LEU A 51 11.21 -13.19 9.14
N GLY A 52 10.04 -13.07 9.75
CA GLY A 52 9.12 -11.95 9.60
C GLY A 52 7.98 -12.24 8.67
N THR A 53 6.77 -11.90 9.09
CA THR A 53 5.54 -12.12 8.34
C THR A 53 5.02 -10.86 7.65
N GLY A 54 5.95 -9.96 7.27
CA GLY A 54 5.63 -8.76 6.52
C GLY A 54 5.13 -9.05 5.11
N LEU A 55 4.73 -8.00 4.40
CA LEU A 55 4.10 -8.14 3.08
C LEU A 55 5.04 -8.77 2.05
N VAL A 56 6.30 -8.37 2.00
CA VAL A 56 7.28 -8.96 1.08
C VAL A 56 7.50 -10.44 1.40
N GLU A 57 7.66 -10.77 2.69
CA GLU A 57 7.95 -12.12 3.15
C GLU A 57 6.78 -13.07 2.96
N SER A 58 5.55 -12.61 3.20
CA SER A 58 4.33 -13.40 3.02
C SER A 58 4.05 -13.71 1.54
N VAL A 59 4.23 -12.73 0.64
CA VAL A 59 4.11 -12.96 -0.81
C VAL A 59 5.20 -13.93 -1.27
N LEU A 60 6.43 -13.77 -0.80
CA LEU A 60 7.54 -14.68 -1.12
C LEU A 60 7.27 -16.11 -0.63
N ALA A 61 6.79 -16.28 0.60
CA ALA A 61 6.43 -17.58 1.16
C ALA A 61 5.38 -18.28 0.30
N ALA A 62 4.33 -17.55 -0.08
CA ALA A 62 3.28 -18.09 -0.94
C ALA A 62 3.82 -18.46 -2.33
N ALA A 63 4.61 -17.59 -2.96
CA ALA A 63 5.20 -17.86 -4.27
C ALA A 63 6.06 -19.13 -4.28
N LEU A 64 6.87 -19.33 -3.23
CA LEU A 64 7.72 -20.51 -3.09
C LEU A 64 6.92 -21.77 -2.77
N ALA A 65 5.96 -21.70 -1.84
CA ALA A 65 5.17 -22.85 -1.41
C ALA A 65 4.31 -23.42 -2.55
N TRP A 66 3.70 -22.56 -3.37
CA TRP A 66 2.95 -22.99 -4.55
C TRP A 66 3.82 -23.66 -5.63
N GLN A 67 5.14 -23.53 -5.54
CA GLN A 67 6.12 -24.22 -6.39
C GLN A 67 6.67 -25.49 -5.72
N GLY A 68 6.05 -25.94 -4.62
CA GLY A 68 6.40 -27.16 -3.90
C GLY A 68 7.60 -27.01 -2.97
N VAL A 69 8.04 -25.79 -2.67
CA VAL A 69 9.15 -25.52 -1.74
C VAL A 69 8.66 -25.66 -0.29
N GLU A 70 9.38 -26.41 0.54
CA GLU A 70 9.07 -26.51 1.97
C GLU A 70 9.52 -25.25 2.71
N VAL A 71 8.56 -24.38 3.03
CA VAL A 71 8.82 -23.11 3.73
C VAL A 71 8.52 -23.23 5.22
N LEU A 72 9.49 -22.86 6.05
CA LEU A 72 9.27 -22.54 7.47
C LEU A 72 9.24 -21.01 7.61
N HIS A 73 8.12 -20.47 8.06
CA HIS A 73 7.90 -19.03 8.18
C HIS A 73 7.68 -18.65 9.65
N ILE A 74 8.60 -17.92 10.25
CA ILE A 74 8.56 -17.55 11.67
C ILE A 74 8.48 -16.05 11.89
N ASP A 75 8.00 -15.64 13.06
CA ASP A 75 7.98 -14.26 13.51
C ASP A 75 8.19 -14.20 15.02
N HIS A 76 8.99 -13.25 15.53
CA HIS A 76 9.13 -13.05 16.97
C HIS A 76 7.87 -12.42 17.59
N ASN A 77 7.05 -11.74 16.79
CA ASN A 77 5.80 -11.19 17.25
C ASN A 77 4.76 -12.31 17.44
N ASN A 78 3.80 -12.06 18.32
CA ASN A 78 2.63 -12.94 18.50
C ASN A 78 1.47 -12.59 17.54
N TYR A 79 1.74 -11.84 16.48
CA TYR A 79 0.81 -11.40 15.45
C TYR A 79 1.50 -11.38 14.08
N TYR A 80 0.72 -11.36 13.00
CA TYR A 80 1.22 -11.31 11.63
C TYR A 80 1.49 -9.87 11.15
N GLY A 81 2.29 -9.75 10.08
CA GLY A 81 2.47 -8.51 9.34
C GLY A 81 3.75 -7.75 9.69
N ASP A 82 4.39 -8.01 10.82
CA ASP A 82 5.66 -7.38 11.20
C ASP A 82 5.65 -5.83 10.98
N SER A 83 6.49 -5.27 10.11
CA SER A 83 6.52 -3.84 9.76
C SER A 83 5.32 -3.35 8.93
N SER A 84 4.52 -4.28 8.42
CA SER A 84 3.24 -4.09 7.71
C SER A 84 2.01 -4.36 8.59
N SER A 85 2.18 -4.59 9.89
CA SER A 85 1.08 -4.99 10.78
C SER A 85 0.00 -3.91 10.97
N THR A 86 -1.21 -4.42 11.24
CA THR A 86 -2.38 -3.66 11.69
C THR A 86 -2.58 -3.96 13.19
N LEU A 87 -2.51 -2.94 14.03
CA LEU A 87 -2.45 -3.09 15.48
C LEU A 87 -3.61 -2.40 16.19
N THR A 88 -4.06 -3.00 17.28
CA THR A 88 -4.97 -2.36 18.23
C THR A 88 -4.26 -1.27 19.05
N ILE A 89 -5.01 -0.35 19.66
CA ILE A 89 -4.44 0.72 20.50
C ILE A 89 -3.55 0.16 21.64
N ASP A 90 -3.94 -0.95 22.28
CA ASP A 90 -3.16 -1.58 23.34
C ASP A 90 -1.88 -2.26 22.82
N GLN A 91 -1.95 -2.87 21.62
CA GLN A 91 -0.75 -3.36 20.94
C GLN A 91 0.20 -2.23 20.57
N LEU A 92 -0.33 -1.08 20.09
CA LEU A 92 0.49 0.10 19.80
C LEU A 92 1.18 0.65 21.05
N LYS A 93 0.51 0.71 22.21
CA LYS A 93 1.14 1.12 23.47
C LYS A 93 2.37 0.24 23.79
N LYS A 94 2.21 -1.09 23.66
CA LYS A 94 3.31 -2.04 23.87
C LYS A 94 4.42 -1.83 22.84
N TRP A 95 4.06 -1.70 21.56
CA TRP A 95 5.00 -1.48 20.47
C TRP A 95 5.83 -0.20 20.67
N CYS A 96 5.21 0.92 21.08
CA CYS A 96 5.92 2.18 21.39
C CYS A 96 7.00 1.98 22.46
N VAL A 97 6.68 1.22 23.52
CA VAL A 97 7.64 0.91 24.59
C VAL A 97 8.80 0.08 24.05
N GLU A 98 8.52 -0.91 23.19
CA GLU A 98 9.54 -1.77 22.60
C GLU A 98 10.46 -1.02 21.63
N VAL A 99 9.91 -0.13 20.80
CA VAL A 99 10.67 0.76 19.92
C VAL A 99 11.62 1.63 20.73
N ASN A 100 11.11 2.31 21.77
CA ASN A 100 11.94 3.20 22.59
C ASN A 100 12.96 2.45 23.48
N GLN A 101 12.77 1.15 23.70
CA GLN A 101 13.76 0.26 24.31
C GLN A 101 14.81 -0.27 23.31
N GLY A 102 14.70 0.08 22.02
CA GLY A 102 15.58 -0.39 20.96
C GLY A 102 15.38 -1.86 20.58
N LYS A 103 14.22 -2.45 20.90
CA LYS A 103 13.90 -3.85 20.56
C LYS A 103 13.44 -4.00 19.12
N VAL A 104 12.78 -2.99 18.56
CA VAL A 104 12.29 -2.99 17.18
C VAL A 104 13.25 -2.17 16.33
N ARG A 105 14.04 -2.84 15.48
CA ARG A 105 14.97 -2.16 14.57
C ARG A 105 14.21 -1.32 13.55
N HIS A 106 14.88 -0.33 12.97
CA HIS A 106 14.33 0.56 11.95
C HIS A 106 13.18 1.48 12.37
N PHE A 107 12.68 1.36 13.60
CA PHE A 107 11.73 2.30 14.18
C PHE A 107 12.39 3.04 15.34
N SER A 108 12.04 4.31 15.49
CA SER A 108 12.54 5.15 16.57
C SER A 108 11.53 6.24 16.90
N ASP A 109 11.73 6.89 18.05
CA ASP A 109 10.96 8.07 18.47
C ASP A 109 9.44 7.84 18.44
N ALA A 110 9.02 6.66 18.94
CA ALA A 110 7.62 6.29 18.99
C ALA A 110 6.92 6.97 20.17
N GLN A 111 5.84 7.69 19.89
CA GLN A 111 5.10 8.47 20.88
C GLN A 111 3.61 8.19 20.71
N ILE A 112 2.94 7.95 21.84
CA ILE A 112 1.48 7.78 21.87
C ILE A 112 0.89 8.74 22.90
N TYR A 113 -0.09 9.50 22.47
CA TYR A 113 -0.83 10.45 23.28
C TYR A 113 -2.31 10.06 23.28
N ILE A 114 -2.87 9.88 24.47
CA ILE A 114 -4.28 9.56 24.68
C ILE A 114 -4.82 10.56 25.71
N PRO A 115 -5.78 11.44 25.35
CA PRO A 115 -6.24 12.51 26.24
C PRO A 115 -6.80 12.02 27.58
N GLY A 116 -6.36 12.60 28.70
CA GLY A 116 -6.84 12.23 30.05
C GLY A 116 -8.06 13.05 30.50
N GLY A 117 -9.24 12.43 30.62
CA GLY A 117 -10.45 13.08 31.14
C GLY A 117 -11.48 12.09 31.71
N LYS A 118 -12.10 12.41 32.86
CA LYS A 118 -13.06 11.54 33.60
C LYS A 118 -14.37 11.22 32.87
N ARG A 119 -14.59 11.69 31.64
CA ARG A 119 -15.83 11.48 30.85
C ARG A 119 -15.63 11.21 29.35
N THR A 120 -14.40 11.21 28.80
CA THR A 120 -14.18 11.26 27.34
C THR A 120 -13.28 10.17 26.75
N ASN A 121 -12.55 9.41 27.57
CA ASN A 121 -11.58 8.44 27.06
C ASN A 121 -12.05 6.98 27.19
N GLU A 122 -13.36 6.75 27.03
CA GLU A 122 -13.92 5.40 26.90
C GLU A 122 -13.79 4.96 25.44
N PHE A 123 -12.87 4.03 25.18
CA PHE A 123 -12.77 3.33 23.91
C PHE A 123 -12.46 1.86 24.18
N ASN A 124 -12.93 0.98 23.30
CA ASN A 124 -12.53 -0.42 23.33
C ASN A 124 -11.40 -0.61 22.31
N SER A 125 -10.21 -0.95 22.79
CA SER A 125 -9.00 -1.05 21.96
C SER A 125 -9.16 -1.97 20.75
N LYS A 126 -10.00 -3.01 20.83
CA LYS A 126 -10.18 -4.01 19.77
C LYS A 126 -11.01 -3.50 18.59
N ASP A 127 -11.71 -2.39 18.75
CA ASP A 127 -12.53 -1.82 17.69
C ASP A 127 -11.70 -0.98 16.70
N TYR A 128 -10.37 -0.93 16.90
CA TYR A 128 -9.43 -0.16 16.08
C TYR A 128 -8.36 -1.07 15.49
N GLY A 129 -8.27 -1.10 14.17
CA GLY A 129 -7.18 -1.71 13.41
C GLY A 129 -6.31 -0.60 12.80
N ILE A 130 -5.14 -0.37 13.37
CA ILE A 130 -4.29 0.78 13.03
C ILE A 130 -3.05 0.29 12.28
N ASP A 131 -2.93 0.67 11.01
CA ASP A 131 -1.80 0.28 10.17
C ASP A 131 -0.52 1.02 10.54
N LEU A 132 0.60 0.29 10.63
CA LEU A 132 1.94 0.91 10.73
C LEU A 132 2.45 1.46 9.40
N THR A 133 1.95 0.98 8.26
CA THR A 133 2.39 1.44 6.93
C THR A 133 1.21 1.55 5.96
N PRO A 134 0.20 2.37 6.26
CA PRO A 134 -1.03 2.48 5.48
C PRO A 134 -0.73 2.79 4.00
N ARG A 135 -1.45 2.11 3.10
CA ARG A 135 -1.25 2.21 1.66
C ARG A 135 -2.57 2.15 0.90
N ILE A 136 -2.54 2.65 -0.34
CA ILE A 136 -3.64 2.61 -1.30
C ILE A 136 -3.31 1.70 -2.49
N VAL A 137 -4.32 1.04 -3.04
CA VAL A 137 -4.18 0.14 -4.20
C VAL A 137 -4.70 0.85 -5.45
N PHE A 138 -3.86 0.98 -6.48
CA PHE A 138 -4.31 1.40 -7.80
C PHE A 138 -4.97 0.24 -8.54
N SER A 139 -6.06 0.52 -9.26
CA SER A 139 -6.82 -0.48 -10.03
C SER A 139 -6.01 -1.15 -11.13
N GLN A 140 -4.97 -0.49 -11.64
CA GLN A 140 -3.93 -1.10 -12.47
C GLN A 140 -2.60 -1.08 -11.70
N SER A 141 -2.39 -2.09 -10.85
CA SER A 141 -1.14 -2.27 -10.11
C SER A 141 -0.68 -3.72 -10.15
N ASP A 142 0.63 -3.92 -10.06
CA ASP A 142 1.24 -5.25 -9.99
C ASP A 142 0.72 -6.06 -8.79
N LEU A 143 0.44 -5.39 -7.66
CA LEU A 143 -0.14 -6.05 -6.50
C LEU A 143 -1.54 -6.57 -6.78
N LEU A 144 -2.43 -5.76 -7.36
CA LEU A 144 -3.79 -6.21 -7.66
C LEU A 144 -3.79 -7.34 -8.70
N ALA A 145 -2.96 -7.22 -9.74
CA ALA A 145 -2.76 -8.30 -10.70
C ALA A 145 -2.29 -9.59 -10.02
N LEU A 146 -1.37 -9.49 -9.06
CA LEU A 146 -0.91 -10.65 -8.28
C LEU A 146 -1.99 -11.20 -7.36
N LEU A 147 -2.78 -10.36 -6.69
CA LEU A 147 -3.88 -10.80 -5.83
C LEU A 147 -4.90 -11.62 -6.61
N ILE A 148 -5.20 -11.21 -7.85
CA ILE A 148 -6.07 -11.95 -8.78
C ILE A 148 -5.39 -13.26 -9.19
N LYS A 149 -4.16 -13.20 -9.71
CA LYS A 149 -3.40 -14.38 -10.19
C LYS A 149 -3.24 -15.44 -9.10
N SER A 150 -3.00 -15.02 -7.85
CA SER A 150 -2.79 -15.91 -6.70
C SER A 150 -4.08 -16.28 -5.96
N ARG A 151 -5.25 -15.76 -6.41
CA ARG A 151 -6.56 -15.89 -5.75
C ARG A 151 -6.61 -15.41 -4.30
N VAL A 152 -5.60 -14.67 -3.82
CA VAL A 152 -5.55 -14.11 -2.46
C VAL A 152 -6.63 -13.05 -2.24
N TYR A 153 -7.12 -12.42 -3.31
CA TYR A 153 -8.26 -11.50 -3.22
C TYR A 153 -9.49 -12.12 -2.56
N LYS A 154 -9.66 -13.46 -2.60
CA LYS A 154 -10.78 -14.16 -1.95
C LYS A 154 -10.80 -14.00 -0.42
N TYR A 155 -9.69 -13.61 0.18
CA TYR A 155 -9.56 -13.37 1.62
C TYR A 155 -9.71 -11.89 2.00
N LEU A 156 -9.85 -11.01 1.01
CA LEU A 156 -9.75 -9.56 1.18
C LEU A 156 -11.02 -8.90 0.64
N GLU A 157 -11.40 -7.80 1.28
CA GLU A 157 -12.44 -6.92 0.77
C GLU A 157 -11.81 -5.56 0.48
N PHE A 158 -12.12 -5.00 -0.68
CA PHE A 158 -11.64 -3.69 -1.12
C PHE A 158 -12.81 -2.73 -1.23
N GLN A 159 -12.56 -1.48 -0.85
CA GLN A 159 -13.51 -0.39 -1.00
C GLN A 159 -12.90 0.71 -1.85
N SER A 160 -13.67 1.20 -2.82
CA SER A 160 -13.29 2.32 -3.65
C SER A 160 -13.17 3.61 -2.85
N LEU A 161 -12.31 4.49 -3.34
CA LEU A 161 -12.16 5.86 -2.91
C LEU A 161 -12.53 6.74 -4.11
N SER A 162 -13.18 7.89 -3.94
CA SER A 162 -13.60 8.74 -5.07
C SER A 162 -12.81 10.02 -5.22
N ASN A 163 -12.01 10.41 -4.21
CA ASN A 163 -11.48 11.75 -4.19
C ASN A 163 -10.09 11.92 -3.57
N PHE A 164 -9.27 12.71 -4.26
CA PHE A 164 -8.03 13.27 -3.74
C PHE A 164 -8.22 14.77 -3.52
N HIS A 165 -7.94 15.21 -2.30
CA HIS A 165 -7.97 16.61 -1.92
C HIS A 165 -6.56 17.17 -1.92
N VAL A 166 -6.40 18.37 -2.43
CA VAL A 166 -5.14 19.10 -2.36
C VAL A 166 -5.34 20.39 -1.58
N PHE A 167 -4.40 20.63 -0.67
CA PHE A 167 -4.37 21.85 0.11
C PHE A 167 -3.75 22.98 -0.71
N GLU A 168 -4.53 24.05 -0.90
CA GLU A 168 -4.11 25.25 -1.61
C GLU A 168 -4.84 26.47 -1.03
N ASN A 169 -4.12 27.55 -0.73
CA ASN A 169 -4.68 28.82 -0.23
C ASN A 169 -5.61 28.66 0.98
N ASP A 170 -5.17 27.90 2.00
CA ASP A 170 -5.94 27.61 3.23
C ASP A 170 -7.27 26.86 3.01
N ASN A 171 -7.42 26.21 1.86
CA ASN A 171 -8.58 25.41 1.50
C ASN A 171 -8.19 24.06 0.91
N PHE A 172 -9.12 23.10 1.02
CA PHE A 172 -9.01 21.79 0.39
C PHE A 172 -9.87 21.78 -0.85
N LYS A 173 -9.25 21.59 -2.01
CA LYS A 173 -9.96 21.43 -3.27
C LYS A 173 -9.97 19.97 -3.68
N SER A 174 -11.14 19.48 -4.08
CA SER A 174 -11.24 18.30 -4.92
C SER A 174 -10.81 18.68 -6.34
N ASN A 175 -9.55 18.39 -6.68
CA ASN A 175 -8.93 18.78 -7.94
C ASN A 175 -8.84 17.58 -8.91
N ILE A 176 -9.95 16.88 -9.14
CA ILE A 176 -9.99 15.81 -10.17
C ILE A 176 -10.50 16.36 -11.51
N SER A 177 -10.82 17.66 -11.60
CA SER A 177 -11.36 18.24 -12.83
C SER A 177 -10.42 18.17 -14.04
N ASN A 178 -9.13 17.85 -13.85
CA ASN A 178 -8.13 17.74 -14.92
C ASN A 178 -7.72 16.32 -15.33
N THR A 179 -8.50 15.28 -14.99
CA THR A 179 -8.08 13.88 -15.23
C THR A 179 -8.82 13.21 -16.39
N THR A 180 -10.10 13.51 -16.58
CA THR A 180 -10.90 12.95 -17.68
C THR A 180 -11.13 13.98 -18.78
N LYS A 181 -11.31 13.49 -20.01
CA LYS A 181 -11.66 14.33 -21.15
C LYS A 181 -12.91 15.15 -20.83
N GLU A 182 -13.96 14.51 -20.32
CA GLU A 182 -15.23 15.16 -19.99
C GLU A 182 -15.07 16.29 -18.96
N HIS A 183 -14.34 16.05 -17.86
CA HIS A 183 -14.13 17.07 -16.83
C HIS A 183 -13.30 18.25 -17.37
N ILE A 184 -12.21 18.00 -18.10
CA ILE A 184 -11.39 19.05 -18.71
C ILE A 184 -12.22 19.90 -19.69
N PHE A 185 -13.07 19.26 -20.50
CA PHE A 185 -13.90 19.98 -21.47
C PHE A 185 -14.98 20.81 -20.78
N THR A 186 -15.62 20.31 -19.72
CA THR A 186 -16.71 20.98 -19.00
C THR A 186 -16.24 22.06 -18.02
N ASP A 187 -14.98 22.01 -17.55
CA ASP A 187 -14.44 22.96 -16.58
C ASP A 187 -14.34 24.39 -17.15
N GLN A 188 -15.13 25.31 -16.61
CA GLN A 188 -15.17 26.72 -17.05
C GLN A 188 -14.02 27.57 -16.50
N SER A 189 -13.28 27.07 -15.51
CA SER A 189 -12.13 27.77 -14.92
C SER A 189 -10.88 27.73 -15.81
N LEU A 190 -10.83 26.77 -16.76
CA LEU A 190 -9.68 26.56 -17.63
C LEU A 190 -9.83 27.26 -18.98
N SER A 191 -8.77 27.95 -19.41
CA SER A 191 -8.71 28.50 -20.77
C SER A 191 -8.67 27.41 -21.84
N LEU A 192 -9.19 27.68 -23.04
CA LEU A 192 -9.14 26.74 -24.17
C LEU A 192 -7.71 26.33 -24.55
N THR A 193 -6.73 27.21 -24.33
CA THR A 193 -5.30 26.90 -24.55
C THR A 193 -4.80 25.90 -23.52
N THR A 194 -5.12 26.13 -22.24
CA THR A 194 -4.78 25.22 -21.13
C THR A 194 -5.40 23.84 -21.35
N LYS A 195 -6.69 23.78 -21.74
CA LYS A 195 -7.37 22.52 -22.06
C LYS A 195 -6.66 21.74 -23.17
N ARG A 196 -6.25 22.42 -24.25
CA ARG A 196 -5.50 21.79 -25.35
C ARG A 196 -4.13 21.27 -24.89
N SER A 197 -3.41 22.03 -24.08
CA SER A 197 -2.13 21.61 -23.50
C SER A 197 -2.27 20.39 -22.58
N LEU A 198 -3.29 20.38 -21.71
CA LEU A 198 -3.61 19.23 -20.85
C LEU A 198 -3.90 17.99 -21.69
N MET A 199 -4.81 18.10 -22.66
CA MET A 199 -5.16 16.96 -23.52
C MET A 199 -3.96 16.44 -24.32
N LYS A 200 -3.06 17.32 -24.78
CA LYS A 200 -1.81 16.92 -25.45
C LYS A 200 -0.90 16.13 -24.49
N PHE A 201 -0.77 16.60 -23.25
CA PHE A 201 0.03 15.92 -22.23
C PHE A 201 -0.58 14.55 -21.85
N LEU A 202 -1.88 14.48 -21.58
CA LEU A 202 -2.55 13.22 -21.25
C LEU A 202 -2.40 12.17 -22.36
N LYS A 203 -2.57 12.58 -23.62
CA LYS A 203 -2.30 11.70 -24.79
C LYS A 203 -0.86 11.21 -24.80
N PHE A 204 0.11 12.10 -24.56
CA PHE A 204 1.52 11.72 -24.45
C PHE A 204 1.76 10.71 -23.32
N VAL A 205 1.16 10.90 -22.14
CA VAL A 205 1.31 9.98 -21.01
C VAL A 205 0.72 8.60 -21.30
N LEU A 206 -0.46 8.55 -21.93
CA LEU A 206 -1.17 7.31 -22.24
C LEU A 206 -0.58 6.54 -23.43
N GLN A 207 0.15 7.19 -24.33
CA GLN A 207 0.86 6.53 -25.43
C GLN A 207 1.77 5.38 -24.93
N ASP A 208 1.96 4.35 -25.74
CA ASP A 208 2.86 3.23 -25.41
C ASP A 208 4.29 3.75 -25.17
N ASN A 209 4.93 3.28 -24.09
CA ASN A 209 6.31 3.65 -23.77
C ASN A 209 7.32 2.98 -24.73
N ASN A 210 6.91 1.93 -25.46
CA ASN A 210 7.70 1.30 -26.51
C ASN A 210 7.70 2.08 -27.83
N ASP A 211 6.83 3.09 -27.96
CA ASP A 211 6.83 3.99 -29.10
C ASP A 211 8.21 4.69 -29.21
N PRO A 212 8.89 4.62 -30.38
CA PRO A 212 10.23 5.16 -30.55
C PRO A 212 10.34 6.67 -30.26
N GLU A 213 9.31 7.46 -30.61
CA GLU A 213 9.32 8.91 -30.41
C GLU A 213 9.16 9.25 -28.93
N LYS A 214 8.17 8.66 -28.26
CA LYS A 214 7.98 8.86 -26.82
C LYS A 214 9.20 8.40 -26.02
N LYS A 215 9.74 7.22 -26.36
CA LYS A 215 10.94 6.69 -25.70
C LYS A 215 12.12 7.65 -25.84
N LYS A 216 12.34 8.21 -27.03
CA LYS A 216 13.38 9.22 -27.26
C LYS A 216 13.15 10.46 -26.41
N ILE A 217 11.93 11.00 -26.39
CA ILE A 217 11.58 12.18 -25.58
C ILE A 217 11.86 11.93 -24.08
N LEU A 218 11.47 10.76 -23.55
CA LEU A 218 11.71 10.42 -22.15
C LEU A 218 13.20 10.26 -21.82
N VAL A 219 13.99 9.69 -22.75
CA VAL A 219 15.45 9.56 -22.58
C VAL A 219 16.13 10.92 -22.63
N ASP A 220 15.80 11.75 -23.62
CA ASP A 220 16.36 13.10 -23.79
C ASP A 220 16.07 14.00 -22.58
N ASN A 221 14.95 13.75 -21.88
CA ASN A 221 14.52 14.49 -20.70
C ASN A 221 14.71 13.71 -19.37
N SER A 222 15.51 12.65 -19.35
CA SER A 222 15.66 11.77 -18.18
C SER A 222 16.18 12.46 -16.91
N HIS A 223 16.98 13.52 -17.07
CA HIS A 223 17.52 14.33 -15.98
C HIS A 223 16.80 15.68 -15.80
N VAL A 224 15.78 15.94 -16.60
CA VAL A 224 14.99 17.18 -16.54
C VAL A 224 13.91 17.03 -15.47
N LYS A 225 13.71 18.09 -14.69
CA LYS A 225 12.64 18.16 -13.69
C LYS A 225 11.28 18.21 -14.38
N ILE A 226 10.28 17.54 -13.82
CA ILE A 226 8.95 17.45 -14.42
C ILE A 226 8.31 18.82 -14.64
N GLU A 227 8.53 19.78 -13.74
CA GLU A 227 8.03 21.14 -13.84
C GLU A 227 8.54 21.84 -15.11
N ASP A 228 9.85 21.71 -15.38
CA ASP A 228 10.50 22.28 -16.56
C ASP A 228 10.03 21.58 -17.84
N PHE A 229 9.85 20.26 -17.80
CA PHE A 229 9.36 19.49 -18.93
C PHE A 229 7.92 19.86 -19.30
N LEU A 230 7.02 19.95 -18.31
CA LEU A 230 5.64 20.37 -18.51
C LEU A 230 5.56 21.79 -19.08
N ALA A 231 6.36 22.72 -18.55
CA ALA A 231 6.38 24.10 -19.01
C ALA A 231 6.92 24.21 -20.45
N ASN A 232 8.04 23.56 -20.75
CA ASN A 232 8.74 23.74 -22.03
C ASN A 232 8.13 22.90 -23.17
N SER A 233 7.66 21.69 -22.90
CA SER A 233 7.16 20.77 -23.93
C SER A 233 5.64 20.82 -24.13
N PHE A 234 4.89 21.22 -23.09
CA PHE A 234 3.42 21.24 -23.11
C PHE A 234 2.81 22.61 -22.78
N GLY A 235 3.61 23.58 -22.31
CA GLY A 235 3.09 24.90 -21.92
C GLY A 235 2.26 24.88 -20.65
N LEU A 236 2.41 23.84 -19.82
CA LEU A 236 1.69 23.67 -18.55
C LEU A 236 2.53 24.24 -17.40
N LYS A 237 1.91 25.10 -16.58
CA LYS A 237 2.54 25.77 -15.43
C LYS A 237 1.64 25.63 -14.21
N SER A 238 2.11 26.10 -13.06
CA SER A 238 1.30 26.20 -11.85
C SER A 238 0.07 27.11 -12.14
N PRO A 239 -1.15 26.73 -11.70
CA PRO A 239 -1.45 25.61 -10.79
C PRO A 239 -1.62 24.23 -11.44
N GLN A 240 -1.79 24.12 -12.76
CA GLN A 240 -2.08 22.83 -13.43
C GLN A 240 -0.94 21.81 -13.34
N SER A 241 0.33 22.28 -13.40
CA SER A 241 1.47 21.39 -13.22
C SER A 241 1.48 20.75 -11.83
N ASP A 242 1.14 21.54 -10.81
CA ASP A 242 1.22 21.11 -9.42
C ASP A 242 0.15 20.05 -9.13
N GLU A 243 -1.03 20.20 -9.74
CA GLU A 243 -2.08 19.18 -9.67
C GLU A 243 -1.67 17.86 -10.33
N LEU A 244 -1.07 17.92 -11.52
CA LEU A 244 -0.57 16.72 -12.20
C LEU A 244 0.54 16.02 -11.38
N ILE A 245 1.43 16.79 -10.77
CA ILE A 245 2.59 16.25 -10.06
C ILE A 245 2.20 15.71 -8.67
N TYR A 246 1.46 16.50 -7.89
CA TYR A 246 1.24 16.23 -6.46
C TYR A 246 -0.13 15.60 -6.17
N SER A 247 -1.19 15.95 -6.92
CA SER A 247 -2.50 15.30 -6.76
C SER A 247 -2.51 13.95 -7.47
N ILE A 248 -2.23 13.96 -8.78
CA ILE A 248 -2.36 12.80 -9.66
C ILE A 248 -1.14 11.89 -9.54
N GLY A 249 0.05 12.48 -9.65
CA GLY A 249 1.31 11.75 -9.54
C GLY A 249 1.70 11.38 -8.12
N LEU A 250 1.11 12.01 -7.09
CA LEU A 250 1.47 11.80 -5.68
C LEU A 250 2.99 11.87 -5.45
N ALA A 251 3.69 12.75 -6.17
CA ALA A 251 5.13 12.94 -6.02
C ALA A 251 5.43 13.50 -4.61
N ASN A 252 6.56 13.09 -4.03
CA ASN A 252 6.89 13.41 -2.63
C ASN A 252 7.68 14.72 -2.44
N ARG A 253 8.11 15.37 -3.51
CA ARG A 253 9.00 16.55 -3.50
C ARG A 253 8.92 17.30 -4.82
N SER A 254 9.43 18.53 -4.81
CA SER A 254 9.71 19.26 -6.04
C SER A 254 10.93 18.73 -6.77
N GLY A 255 10.94 18.93 -8.09
CA GLY A 255 12.01 18.52 -8.98
C GLY A 255 12.13 17.02 -9.18
N THR A 256 11.03 16.27 -9.08
CA THR A 256 10.97 14.86 -9.48
C THR A 256 11.43 14.71 -10.93
N ARG A 257 12.16 13.64 -11.24
CA ARG A 257 12.64 13.41 -12.61
C ARG A 257 11.47 13.13 -13.55
N THR A 258 11.55 13.62 -14.78
CA THR A 258 10.47 13.51 -15.77
C THR A 258 9.96 12.06 -15.95
N PRO A 259 10.82 11.03 -16.14
CA PRO A 259 10.34 9.66 -16.31
C PRO A 259 9.54 9.12 -15.11
N GLU A 260 9.93 9.51 -13.90
CA GLU A 260 9.30 9.04 -12.66
C GLU A 260 7.93 9.68 -12.46
N ALA A 261 7.85 10.99 -12.67
CA ALA A 261 6.57 11.70 -12.58
C ALA A 261 5.60 11.22 -13.66
N VAL A 262 6.08 11.04 -14.90
CA VAL A 262 5.25 10.50 -16.00
C VAL A 262 4.75 9.09 -15.69
N ALA A 263 5.58 8.22 -15.11
CA ALA A 263 5.16 6.87 -14.71
C ALA A 263 4.06 6.90 -13.62
N ARG A 264 4.23 7.76 -12.60
CA ARG A 264 3.24 7.96 -11.54
C ARG A 264 1.91 8.49 -12.07
N ILE A 265 1.97 9.50 -12.94
CA ILE A 265 0.78 10.07 -13.59
C ILE A 265 0.11 9.01 -14.48
N LYS A 266 0.90 8.25 -15.26
CA LYS A 266 0.38 7.16 -16.09
C LYS A 266 -0.38 6.13 -15.27
N ARG A 267 0.19 5.65 -14.15
CA ARG A 267 -0.43 4.68 -13.23
C ARG A 267 -1.82 5.14 -12.78
N PHE A 268 -1.94 6.42 -12.40
CA PHE A 268 -3.23 7.01 -12.02
C PHE A 268 -4.20 7.03 -13.21
N LEU A 269 -3.77 7.52 -14.38
CA LEU A 269 -4.64 7.65 -15.55
C LEU A 269 -5.14 6.30 -16.10
N VAL A 270 -4.29 5.28 -16.18
CA VAL A 270 -4.69 3.95 -16.69
C VAL A 270 -5.57 3.18 -15.71
N SER A 271 -5.65 3.61 -14.45
CA SER A 271 -6.46 2.97 -13.42
C SER A 271 -7.91 3.47 -13.36
N PHE A 272 -8.26 4.52 -14.09
CA PHE A 272 -9.65 5.01 -14.16
C PHE A 272 -10.60 4.00 -14.80
N ASP A 273 -11.86 4.03 -14.37
CA ASP A 273 -12.98 3.29 -14.96
C ASP A 273 -12.78 1.76 -15.02
N VAL A 274 -11.87 1.20 -14.21
CA VAL A 274 -11.63 -0.25 -14.14
C VAL A 274 -12.62 -0.94 -13.20
N TYR A 275 -12.75 -0.45 -11.96
CA TYR A 275 -13.65 -0.99 -10.93
C TYR A 275 -14.64 0.06 -10.39
N GLY A 276 -14.67 1.23 -11.03
CA GLY A 276 -15.46 2.40 -10.63
C GLY A 276 -14.85 3.68 -11.19
N ASN A 277 -15.48 4.82 -10.88
CA ASN A 277 -15.15 6.11 -11.48
C ASN A 277 -13.82 6.73 -10.98
N PHE A 278 -13.10 6.05 -10.07
CA PHE A 278 -11.86 6.55 -9.50
C PHE A 278 -10.78 5.46 -9.44
N PRO A 279 -9.49 5.81 -9.65
CA PRO A 279 -8.43 4.83 -9.90
C PRO A 279 -7.91 4.06 -8.69
N VAL A 280 -8.47 4.24 -7.49
CA VAL A 280 -7.86 3.80 -6.24
C VAL A 280 -8.87 3.13 -5.31
N MET A 281 -8.41 2.10 -4.62
CA MET A 281 -9.10 1.38 -3.57
C MET A 281 -8.25 1.28 -2.30
N VAL A 282 -8.90 0.98 -1.19
CA VAL A 282 -8.26 0.57 0.07
C VAL A 282 -8.79 -0.79 0.50
N SER A 283 -8.00 -1.55 1.26
CA SER A 283 -8.51 -2.78 1.88
C SER A 283 -9.28 -2.45 3.14
N LYS A 284 -10.39 -3.16 3.39
CA LYS A 284 -11.15 -3.06 4.63
C LYS A 284 -10.44 -3.78 5.77
N TYR A 285 -10.71 -3.35 7.00
CA TYR A 285 -10.16 -3.87 8.26
C TYR A 285 -8.65 -3.67 8.49
N GLY A 286 -7.90 -3.30 7.45
CA GLY A 286 -6.49 -2.96 7.50
C GLY A 286 -5.88 -3.06 6.10
N GLY A 287 -4.86 -2.26 5.81
CA GLY A 287 -4.21 -2.24 4.51
C GLY A 287 -3.19 -3.38 4.37
N PRO A 288 -1.87 -3.10 4.52
CA PRO A 288 -0.86 -4.14 4.33
C PRO A 288 -0.97 -5.34 5.28
N GLY A 289 -1.46 -5.17 6.51
CA GLY A 289 -1.50 -6.23 7.50
C GLY A 289 -2.48 -7.36 7.15
N GLU A 290 -3.64 -7.00 6.61
CA GLU A 290 -4.63 -7.98 6.10
C GLU A 290 -4.12 -8.65 4.84
N ILE A 291 -3.49 -7.90 3.93
CA ILE A 291 -2.89 -8.48 2.72
C ILE A 291 -1.78 -9.47 3.08
N SER A 292 -0.90 -9.14 4.03
CA SER A 292 0.13 -10.06 4.55
C SER A 292 -0.50 -11.35 5.08
N GLN A 293 -1.56 -11.26 5.87
CA GLN A 293 -2.28 -12.42 6.39
C GLN A 293 -2.94 -13.25 5.28
N GLY A 294 -3.50 -12.61 4.26
CA GLY A 294 -4.06 -13.28 3.07
C GLY A 294 -3.01 -14.11 2.33
N PHE A 295 -1.81 -13.56 2.13
CA PHE A 295 -0.70 -14.31 1.54
C PHE A 295 -0.16 -15.39 2.48
N CYS A 296 -0.06 -15.14 3.80
CA CYS A 296 0.31 -16.17 4.77
C CYS A 296 -0.66 -17.36 4.75
N ARG A 297 -1.98 -17.08 4.63
CA ARG A 297 -3.00 -18.11 4.48
C ARG A 297 -2.81 -18.88 3.18
N SER A 298 -2.57 -18.20 2.06
CA SER A 298 -2.29 -18.85 0.78
C SER A 298 -1.06 -19.76 0.85
N ALA A 299 0.02 -19.28 1.47
CA ALA A 299 1.24 -20.06 1.69
C ALA A 299 0.98 -21.29 2.58
N ALA A 300 0.18 -21.16 3.63
CA ALA A 300 -0.18 -22.26 4.51
C ALA A 300 -1.01 -23.34 3.79
N VAL A 301 -1.95 -22.93 2.92
CA VAL A 301 -2.71 -23.86 2.06
C VAL A 301 -1.77 -24.64 1.15
N ALA A 302 -0.72 -24.00 0.64
CA ALA A 302 0.33 -24.63 -0.16
C ALA A 302 1.38 -25.41 0.67
N GLY A 303 1.22 -25.54 1.99
CA GLY A 303 2.07 -26.38 2.84
C GLY A 303 3.12 -25.65 3.69
N THR A 304 3.13 -24.31 3.72
CA THR A 304 4.03 -23.54 4.60
C THR A 304 3.73 -23.79 6.08
N THR A 305 4.78 -24.04 6.87
CA THR A 305 4.66 -24.14 8.33
C THR A 305 4.92 -22.80 8.98
N TYR A 306 3.98 -22.34 9.82
CA TYR A 306 4.07 -21.07 10.55
C TYR A 306 4.45 -21.24 12.02
N LYS A 307 5.25 -20.32 12.54
CA LYS A 307 5.59 -20.26 13.97
C LYS A 307 5.79 -18.83 14.47
N LEU A 308 4.74 -18.28 15.07
CA LEU A 308 4.79 -16.99 15.77
C LEU A 308 5.45 -17.11 17.14
N ASP A 309 5.71 -15.98 17.80
CA ASP A 309 6.38 -15.88 19.11
C ASP A 309 7.71 -16.67 19.16
N THR A 310 8.42 -16.70 18.02
CA THR A 310 9.63 -17.50 17.85
C THR A 310 10.72 -16.72 17.15
N THR A 311 11.92 -16.73 17.73
CA THR A 311 13.11 -16.08 17.18
C THR A 311 14.15 -17.11 16.77
N LEU A 312 14.85 -16.86 15.66
CA LEU A 312 16.07 -17.58 15.31
C LEU A 312 17.22 -17.19 16.26
N VAL A 313 17.75 -18.14 17.02
CA VAL A 313 18.79 -17.89 18.04
C VAL A 313 20.19 -18.14 17.49
N ASP A 314 20.33 -19.14 16.61
CA ASP A 314 21.60 -19.58 16.04
C ASP A 314 21.37 -20.25 14.68
N PHE A 315 22.33 -20.13 13.77
CA PHE A 315 22.32 -20.83 12.48
C PHE A 315 23.74 -21.26 12.13
N ASP A 316 23.95 -22.57 12.03
CA ASP A 316 25.22 -23.14 11.56
C ASP A 316 25.17 -23.22 10.02
N PRO A 317 25.96 -22.41 9.28
CA PRO A 317 25.92 -22.42 7.81
C PRO A 317 26.56 -23.67 7.19
N GLN A 318 27.40 -24.41 7.92
CA GLN A 318 28.03 -25.63 7.41
C GLN A 318 27.10 -26.83 7.55
N LEU A 319 26.49 -26.98 8.73
CA LEU A 319 25.52 -28.04 9.00
C LEU A 319 24.12 -27.70 8.48
N LYS A 320 23.89 -26.41 8.19
CA LYS A 320 22.60 -25.78 7.90
C LYS A 320 21.53 -26.09 8.94
N ILE A 321 21.87 -25.95 10.22
CA ILE A 321 20.95 -26.19 11.33
C ILE A 321 20.57 -24.85 11.96
N ALA A 322 19.28 -24.52 11.93
CA ALA A 322 18.70 -23.38 12.62
C ALA A 322 18.20 -23.80 14.01
N LYS A 323 18.51 -23.02 15.04
CA LYS A 323 18.02 -23.21 16.42
C LYS A 323 17.10 -22.06 16.82
N PHE A 324 15.99 -22.37 17.47
CA PHE A 324 14.93 -21.42 17.78
C PHE A 324 14.79 -21.18 19.29
N SER A 325 14.10 -20.09 19.65
CA SER A 325 13.92 -19.64 21.04
C SER A 325 13.13 -20.61 21.93
N ASP A 326 12.31 -21.48 21.34
CA ASP A 326 11.56 -22.51 22.06
C ASP A 326 12.35 -23.82 22.25
N GLY A 327 13.62 -23.84 21.83
CA GLY A 327 14.51 -25.00 21.92
C GLY A 327 14.41 -25.97 20.74
N SER A 328 13.54 -25.72 19.75
CA SER A 328 13.49 -26.55 18.55
C SER A 328 14.70 -26.31 17.65
N SER A 329 15.02 -27.28 16.78
CA SER A 329 16.05 -27.14 15.75
C SER A 329 15.58 -27.76 14.46
N VAL A 330 15.84 -27.09 13.34
CA VAL A 330 15.39 -27.50 12.00
C VAL A 330 16.54 -27.38 11.02
N LYS A 331 16.71 -28.38 10.15
CA LYS A 331 17.70 -28.32 9.08
C LYS A 331 17.17 -27.51 7.89
N ILE A 332 17.88 -26.47 7.49
CA ILE A 332 17.52 -25.60 6.36
C ILE A 332 18.30 -26.05 5.13
N GLN A 333 17.66 -26.45 4.04
CA GLN A 333 18.41 -27.02 2.91
C GLN A 333 19.07 -25.94 2.05
N GLU A 334 18.42 -24.80 1.88
CA GLU A 334 18.83 -23.79 0.90
C GLU A 334 19.10 -22.43 1.52
N LYS A 335 18.08 -21.59 1.73
CA LYS A 335 18.22 -20.17 2.06
C LYS A 335 17.48 -19.76 3.33
N VAL A 336 17.98 -18.71 3.98
CA VAL A 336 17.34 -17.98 5.06
C VAL A 336 17.07 -16.55 4.58
N VAL A 337 15.82 -16.11 4.61
CA VAL A 337 15.42 -14.73 4.30
C VAL A 337 14.99 -14.05 5.59
N ALA A 338 15.53 -12.87 5.89
CA ALA A 338 15.23 -12.17 7.14
C ALA A 338 14.76 -10.73 6.90
N ALA A 339 13.60 -10.40 7.45
CA ALA A 339 13.13 -9.02 7.54
C ALA A 339 14.02 -8.20 8.49
N PRO A 340 14.26 -6.90 8.22
CA PRO A 340 15.15 -6.05 9.02
C PRO A 340 14.86 -6.00 10.53
N THR A 341 13.58 -6.01 10.89
CA THR A 341 13.03 -6.04 12.26
C THR A 341 13.19 -7.39 12.97
N GLN A 342 13.49 -8.45 12.21
CA GLN A 342 13.54 -9.85 12.65
C GLN A 342 14.97 -10.41 12.63
N VAL A 343 15.94 -9.59 12.23
CA VAL A 343 17.35 -9.98 12.16
C VAL A 343 17.83 -10.41 13.56
N PRO A 344 18.30 -11.66 13.73
CA PRO A 344 18.73 -12.16 15.02
C PRO A 344 20.03 -11.50 15.48
N LYS A 345 20.34 -11.65 16.78
CA LYS A 345 21.50 -10.98 17.40
C LYS A 345 22.83 -11.37 16.76
N PHE A 346 23.01 -12.64 16.40
CA PHE A 346 24.26 -13.12 15.79
C PHE A 346 24.47 -12.61 14.36
N LEU A 347 23.40 -12.21 13.65
CA LEU A 347 23.49 -11.60 12.31
C LEU A 347 23.52 -10.06 12.36
N ALA A 348 23.50 -9.44 13.54
CA ALA A 348 23.44 -7.99 13.66
C ALA A 348 24.64 -7.29 13.00
N THR A 349 25.85 -7.84 13.16
CA THR A 349 27.08 -7.28 12.54
C THR A 349 27.04 -7.40 11.03
N SER A 350 26.71 -8.59 10.50
CA SER A 350 26.61 -8.82 9.06
C SER A 350 25.54 -7.94 8.40
N TYR A 351 24.39 -7.77 9.07
CA TYR A 351 23.35 -6.86 8.62
C TYR A 351 23.84 -5.42 8.59
N LYS A 352 24.56 -4.99 9.64
CA LYS A 352 25.15 -3.64 9.72
C LYS A 352 26.12 -3.40 8.56
N GLU A 353 27.08 -4.31 8.33
CA GLU A 353 28.05 -4.22 7.22
C GLU A 353 27.36 -4.18 5.84
N ALA A 354 26.31 -4.99 5.64
CA ALA A 354 25.51 -4.96 4.42
C ALA A 354 24.79 -3.63 4.23
N SER A 355 24.26 -3.06 5.32
CA SER A 355 23.50 -1.80 5.31
C SER A 355 24.36 -0.54 5.27
N GLU A 356 25.62 -0.58 5.72
CA GLU A 356 26.52 0.59 5.80
C GLU A 356 26.82 1.22 4.43
N LYS A 357 26.70 0.44 3.35
CA LYS A 357 26.88 0.92 1.97
C LYS A 357 25.64 1.61 1.41
N LEU A 358 24.50 1.50 2.09
CA LEU A 358 23.22 2.00 1.62
C LEU A 358 22.94 3.38 2.21
N HIS A 359 22.27 4.22 1.43
CA HIS A 359 21.83 5.52 1.92
C HIS A 359 20.53 5.38 2.73
N PRO A 360 20.50 5.77 4.02
CA PRO A 360 19.28 5.72 4.81
C PRO A 360 18.36 6.89 4.47
N PHE A 361 17.06 6.61 4.41
CA PHE A 361 15.98 7.58 4.34
C PHE A 361 15.07 7.41 5.55
N THR A 362 14.52 8.52 6.02
CA THR A 362 13.54 8.53 7.11
C THR A 362 12.14 8.86 6.59
N VAL A 363 11.16 8.20 7.20
CA VAL A 363 9.74 8.47 6.99
C VAL A 363 9.13 8.74 8.36
N THR A 364 8.67 9.96 8.57
CA THR A 364 8.01 10.35 9.83
C THR A 364 6.51 10.21 9.63
N ARG A 365 5.84 9.56 10.58
CA ARG A 365 4.40 9.28 10.52
C ARG A 365 3.69 9.85 11.74
N LEU A 366 2.48 10.35 11.51
CA LEU A 366 1.54 10.79 12.53
C LEU A 366 0.16 10.23 12.19
N THR A 367 -0.32 9.33 13.04
CA THR A 367 -1.68 8.78 12.99
C THR A 367 -2.54 9.46 14.03
N THR A 368 -3.67 10.02 13.62
CA THR A 368 -4.64 10.65 14.54
C THR A 368 -5.99 9.97 14.41
N ILE A 369 -6.54 9.50 15.53
CA ILE A 369 -7.88 8.93 15.62
C ILE A 369 -8.81 9.99 16.18
N VAL A 370 -9.83 10.35 15.42
CA VAL A 370 -10.78 11.41 15.76
C VAL A 370 -12.19 10.85 15.88
N ARG A 371 -12.96 11.35 16.86
CA ARG A 371 -14.40 11.02 17.00
C ARG A 371 -15.25 11.84 16.05
N LYS A 372 -14.90 11.78 14.78
CA LYS A 372 -15.64 12.39 13.68
C LYS A 372 -15.45 11.56 12.42
N ASP A 373 -16.55 11.37 11.70
CA ASP A 373 -16.61 10.53 10.50
C ASP A 373 -15.85 11.15 9.31
N CYS A 374 -15.83 12.49 9.21
CA CYS A 374 -15.21 13.23 8.11
C CYS A 374 -15.84 12.97 6.73
N LYS A 375 -17.15 12.71 6.69
CA LYS A 375 -17.92 12.51 5.46
C LYS A 375 -17.86 13.69 4.51
N GLU A 376 -17.57 14.90 5.01
CA GLU A 376 -17.43 16.12 4.23
C GLU A 376 -16.31 16.01 3.17
N TRP A 377 -15.35 15.09 3.37
CA TRP A 377 -14.25 14.82 2.43
C TRP A 377 -14.42 13.54 1.62
N MET A 378 -15.57 12.85 1.73
CA MET A 378 -15.80 11.56 1.10
C MET A 378 -17.07 11.63 0.24
N SER A 379 -17.13 10.84 -0.83
CA SER A 379 -18.36 10.68 -1.60
C SER A 379 -19.39 9.84 -0.82
N GLU A 380 -20.65 9.89 -1.26
CA GLU A 380 -21.71 9.06 -0.68
C GLU A 380 -21.35 7.57 -0.79
N ASN A 381 -21.53 6.81 0.29
CA ASN A 381 -21.19 5.38 0.42
C ASN A 381 -19.69 5.03 0.42
N GLU A 382 -18.81 6.02 0.53
CA GLU A 382 -17.37 5.78 0.67
C GLU A 382 -16.88 5.94 2.11
N SER A 383 -15.69 5.38 2.34
CA SER A 383 -15.08 5.37 3.67
C SER A 383 -13.72 6.06 3.74
N SER A 384 -13.18 6.50 2.60
CA SER A 384 -11.77 6.90 2.54
C SER A 384 -11.53 8.07 1.61
N ALA A 385 -10.51 8.87 1.94
CA ALA A 385 -10.05 9.99 1.12
C ALA A 385 -8.52 10.11 1.24
N VAL A 386 -7.89 10.72 0.23
CA VAL A 386 -6.48 11.12 0.32
C VAL A 386 -6.39 12.64 0.32
N VAL A 387 -5.54 13.18 1.20
CA VAL A 387 -5.21 14.61 1.24
C VAL A 387 -3.73 14.77 0.97
N VAL A 388 -3.37 15.72 0.11
CA VAL A 388 -1.97 16.05 -0.19
C VAL A 388 -1.72 17.53 0.09
N PHE A 389 -0.62 17.79 0.80
CA PHE A 389 -0.02 19.10 0.98
C PHE A 389 1.22 19.20 0.08
N PRO A 390 1.15 19.91 -1.06
CA PRO A 390 2.28 20.12 -1.95
C PRO A 390 3.45 20.83 -1.24
N PRO A 391 4.68 20.81 -1.79
CA PRO A 391 5.77 21.62 -1.28
C PRO A 391 5.37 23.10 -1.19
N GLU A 392 5.87 23.78 -0.15
CA GLU A 392 5.63 25.20 0.12
C GLU A 392 4.17 25.59 0.42
N SER A 393 3.25 24.61 0.51
CA SER A 393 1.84 24.87 0.81
C SER A 393 1.56 25.11 2.29
N LEU A 394 2.39 24.58 3.20
CA LEU A 394 2.24 24.76 4.64
C LEU A 394 2.99 26.00 5.15
N PRO A 395 2.51 26.66 6.23
CA PRO A 395 3.24 27.76 6.89
C PRO A 395 4.68 27.43 7.31
N THR A 396 4.98 26.14 7.48
CA THR A 396 6.31 25.63 7.81
C THR A 396 7.26 25.57 6.61
N ASN A 397 6.82 25.95 5.40
CA ASN A 397 7.52 25.82 4.14
C ASN A 397 8.03 24.37 3.97
N ASN A 398 7.09 23.43 3.92
CA ASN A 398 7.40 22.02 3.72
C ASN A 398 8.13 21.80 2.39
N VAL A 399 9.27 21.09 2.41
CA VAL A 399 10.04 20.78 1.19
C VAL A 399 9.52 19.50 0.55
N HIS A 400 9.14 18.54 1.40
CA HIS A 400 8.48 17.30 1.00
C HIS A 400 6.98 17.46 1.19
N THR A 401 6.20 16.73 0.39
CA THR A 401 4.76 16.68 0.59
C THR A 401 4.41 16.06 1.94
N VAL A 402 3.31 16.52 2.54
CA VAL A 402 2.60 15.72 3.55
C VAL A 402 1.45 15.03 2.85
N GLN A 403 1.38 13.70 2.96
CA GLN A 403 0.31 12.90 2.39
C GLN A 403 -0.48 12.27 3.54
N VAL A 404 -1.80 12.28 3.43
CA VAL A 404 -2.70 11.78 4.46
C VAL A 404 -3.72 10.85 3.85
N VAL A 405 -3.79 9.61 4.35
CA VAL A 405 -4.89 8.69 4.06
C VAL A 405 -5.89 8.78 5.19
N ILE A 406 -7.15 9.06 4.87
CA ILE A 406 -8.25 9.16 5.83
C ILE A 406 -9.13 7.94 5.64
N GLN A 407 -9.48 7.26 6.72
CA GLN A 407 -10.40 6.13 6.72
C GLN A 407 -11.41 6.28 7.86
N ASN A 408 -12.70 6.30 7.57
CA ASN A 408 -13.78 6.33 8.55
C ASN A 408 -14.23 4.92 8.97
N GLY A 409 -15.21 4.83 9.85
CA GLY A 409 -15.74 3.55 10.32
C GLY A 409 -16.32 2.63 9.23
N GLY A 410 -16.65 3.16 8.05
CA GLY A 410 -17.09 2.38 6.88
C GLY A 410 -16.04 1.40 6.34
N SER A 411 -14.74 1.70 6.53
CA SER A 411 -13.66 0.79 6.14
C SER A 411 -13.45 -0.36 7.12
N GLY A 412 -14.09 -0.32 8.29
CA GLY A 412 -13.94 -1.33 9.35
C GLY A 412 -12.67 -1.18 10.20
N VAL A 413 -11.86 -0.14 10.00
CA VAL A 413 -10.62 0.10 10.78
C VAL A 413 -10.87 0.80 12.12
N CYS A 414 -12.06 1.39 12.30
CA CYS A 414 -12.48 2.06 13.54
C CYS A 414 -14.02 2.03 13.69
N PRO A 415 -14.59 2.41 14.85
CA PRO A 415 -16.04 2.47 15.03
C PRO A 415 -16.72 3.48 14.10
N GLN A 416 -18.00 3.24 13.81
CA GLN A 416 -18.85 4.18 13.07
C GLN A 416 -18.89 5.56 13.74
N GLY A 417 -18.90 6.62 12.91
CA GLY A 417 -18.85 8.01 13.38
C GLY A 417 -17.45 8.51 13.77
N GLN A 418 -16.41 7.69 13.59
CA GLN A 418 -15.01 8.04 13.84
C GLN A 418 -14.18 7.88 12.55
N SER A 419 -12.96 8.42 12.56
CA SER A 419 -12.00 8.23 11.48
C SER A 419 -10.56 8.19 11.99
N ILE A 420 -9.69 7.57 11.18
CA ILE A 420 -8.24 7.52 11.37
C ILE A 420 -7.57 8.29 10.24
N TRP A 421 -6.69 9.22 10.59
CA TRP A 421 -5.92 10.05 9.67
C TRP A 421 -4.46 9.62 9.72
N TYR A 422 -3.99 8.99 8.66
CA TYR A 422 -2.64 8.48 8.52
C TYR A 422 -1.77 9.45 7.75
N SER A 423 -1.04 10.32 8.45
CA SER A 423 -0.19 11.34 7.84
C SER A 423 1.26 10.88 7.77
N HIS A 424 1.95 11.18 6.66
CA HIS A 424 3.38 10.95 6.56
C HIS A 424 4.12 11.97 5.69
N THR A 425 5.43 12.08 5.92
CA THR A 425 6.35 12.87 5.10
C THR A 425 7.72 12.21 5.01
N CYS A 426 8.43 12.50 3.91
CA CYS A 426 9.81 12.08 3.67
C CYS A 426 10.83 13.18 4.03
N GLU A 427 10.44 14.14 4.86
CA GLU A 427 11.36 15.15 5.37
C GLU A 427 12.44 14.50 6.23
N GLN A 428 13.71 14.71 5.87
CA GLN A 428 14.86 14.04 6.48
C GLN A 428 15.28 14.69 7.81
N ASN A 429 14.92 15.95 8.04
CA ASN A 429 15.08 16.59 9.34
C ASN A 429 13.87 16.26 10.25
N SER A 430 14.09 15.46 11.30
CA SER A 430 13.02 14.98 12.19
C SER A 430 12.20 16.11 12.84
N ASP A 431 12.83 17.18 13.32
CA ASP A 431 12.12 18.30 13.93
C ASP A 431 11.24 19.05 12.92
N LYS A 432 11.75 19.21 11.69
CA LYS A 432 10.98 19.80 10.59
C LYS A 432 9.82 18.87 10.19
N ALA A 433 10.07 17.57 10.07
CA ALA A 433 9.05 16.58 9.72
C ALA A 433 7.87 16.61 10.71
N LYS A 434 8.15 16.66 12.02
CA LYS A 434 7.12 16.78 13.06
C LYS A 434 6.33 18.08 12.95
N LYS A 435 7.01 19.21 12.70
CA LYS A 435 6.36 20.51 12.50
C LYS A 435 5.46 20.51 11.26
N ASP A 436 5.93 19.93 10.15
CA ASP A 436 5.16 19.82 8.92
C ASP A 436 3.91 18.96 9.13
N LEU A 437 4.03 17.83 9.84
CA LEU A 437 2.90 16.96 10.19
C LEU A 437 1.87 17.61 11.12
N GLU A 438 2.32 18.29 12.18
CA GLU A 438 1.40 18.99 13.10
C GLU A 438 0.73 20.18 12.39
N SER A 439 1.48 20.93 11.57
CA SER A 439 0.92 22.00 10.75
C SER A 439 -0.15 21.47 9.77
N ALA A 440 0.08 20.32 9.14
CA ALA A 440 -0.93 19.68 8.29
C ALA A 440 -2.16 19.27 9.11
N PHE A 441 -1.98 18.66 10.28
CA PHE A 441 -3.07 18.32 11.19
C PHE A 441 -3.92 19.55 11.58
N GLU A 442 -3.30 20.66 11.97
CA GLU A 442 -4.01 21.90 12.32
C GLU A 442 -4.83 22.44 11.14
N LYS A 443 -4.29 22.39 9.91
CA LYS A 443 -5.04 22.82 8.72
C LYS A 443 -6.24 21.92 8.44
N MET A 444 -6.07 20.60 8.58
CA MET A 444 -7.13 19.62 8.44
C MET A 444 -8.23 19.79 9.50
N GLU A 445 -7.83 19.94 10.77
CA GLU A 445 -8.74 20.19 11.89
C GLU A 445 -9.59 21.45 11.66
N ASN A 446 -8.96 22.56 11.30
CA ASN A 446 -9.67 23.81 11.06
C ASN A 446 -10.66 23.69 9.90
N ALA A 447 -10.28 23.05 8.80
CA ALA A 447 -11.14 22.89 7.64
C ALA A 447 -12.34 21.98 7.95
N ILE A 448 -12.13 20.83 8.58
CA ILE A 448 -13.23 19.92 8.85
C ILE A 448 -14.22 20.54 9.86
N LEU A 449 -13.74 21.25 10.88
CA LEU A 449 -14.61 21.94 11.84
C LEU A 449 -15.42 23.06 11.19
N ARG A 450 -14.83 23.78 10.24
CA ARG A 450 -15.49 24.82 9.44
C ARG A 450 -16.57 24.25 8.53
N GLU A 451 -16.25 23.18 7.79
CA GLU A 451 -17.17 22.53 6.85
C GLU A 451 -18.34 21.83 7.55
N SER A 452 -18.15 21.44 8.80
CA SER A 452 -19.16 20.76 9.62
C SER A 452 -20.06 21.70 10.41
N ALA A 453 -19.80 23.01 10.39
CA ALA A 453 -20.53 23.96 11.20
C ALA A 453 -21.97 24.13 10.70
N THR A 454 -22.95 23.67 11.49
CA THR A 454 -24.39 23.69 11.14
C THR A 454 -25.01 25.09 11.03
N ASN A 455 -24.29 26.15 11.41
CA ASN A 455 -24.75 27.55 11.36
C ASN A 455 -24.19 28.33 10.15
N LEU A 456 -23.86 27.63 9.06
CA LEU A 456 -23.39 28.22 7.81
C LEU A 456 -24.36 29.28 7.25
N GLU A 457 -25.66 29.08 7.39
CA GLU A 457 -26.70 30.00 6.88
C GLU A 457 -26.65 31.39 7.52
N ASN A 458 -26.11 31.53 8.73
CA ASN A 458 -25.97 32.82 9.41
C ASN A 458 -24.66 33.55 9.07
N LEU A 459 -23.72 32.89 8.39
CA LEU A 459 -22.40 33.40 8.06
C LEU A 459 -22.20 33.64 6.55
N LEU A 460 -23.04 33.03 5.70
CA LEU A 460 -22.95 33.14 4.25
C LEU A 460 -23.88 34.22 3.71
N ASP A 461 -23.38 35.06 2.82
CA ASP A 461 -24.18 36.04 2.11
C ASP A 461 -24.98 35.36 0.97
N LYS A 462 -26.12 35.94 0.56
CA LYS A 462 -26.95 35.40 -0.55
C LYS A 462 -26.22 35.14 -1.88
N LYS A 463 -25.03 35.73 -2.05
CA LYS A 463 -24.13 35.62 -3.22
C LYS A 463 -23.24 34.36 -3.18
N ASP A 464 -23.15 33.68 -2.03
CA ASP A 464 -22.35 32.47 -1.85
C ASP A 464 -23.09 31.20 -2.31
N PHE A 465 -24.42 31.28 -2.50
CA PHE A 465 -25.25 30.17 -2.99
C PHE A 465 -25.30 30.17 -4.52
N VAL A 466 -24.94 29.04 -5.14
CA VAL A 466 -25.19 28.82 -6.57
C VAL A 466 -26.63 28.35 -6.72
N VAL A 467 -27.44 29.14 -7.43
CA VAL A 467 -28.86 28.84 -7.67
C VAL A 467 -28.96 28.12 -9.01
N ASN A 468 -29.66 26.99 -9.07
CA ASN A 468 -29.93 26.34 -10.35
C ASN A 468 -30.88 27.19 -11.22
N ASP A 469 -31.04 26.87 -12.50
CA ASP A 469 -31.94 27.59 -13.43
C ASP A 469 -33.41 27.64 -12.98
N ARG A 470 -33.78 26.88 -11.94
CA ARG A 470 -35.12 26.82 -11.33
C ARG A 470 -35.23 27.58 -10.00
N GLY A 471 -34.23 28.36 -9.60
CA GLY A 471 -34.31 29.18 -8.39
C GLY A 471 -34.05 28.44 -7.07
N THR A 472 -33.55 27.20 -7.11
CA THR A 472 -33.25 26.39 -5.92
C THR A 472 -31.78 26.57 -5.50
N PRO A 473 -31.48 26.87 -4.23
CA PRO A 473 -30.10 26.90 -3.73
C PRO A 473 -29.47 25.51 -3.83
N MET A 474 -28.34 25.37 -4.51
CA MET A 474 -27.54 24.14 -4.51
C MET A 474 -26.53 24.17 -3.36
N LEU A 475 -26.16 22.99 -2.86
CA LEU A 475 -25.11 22.78 -1.86
C LEU A 475 -23.85 23.60 -2.22
N VAL A 476 -23.35 24.35 -1.24
CA VAL A 476 -22.18 25.22 -1.41
C VAL A 476 -20.95 24.33 -1.60
N ASN A 477 -20.29 24.44 -2.75
CA ASN A 477 -19.03 23.75 -3.03
C ASN A 477 -18.01 24.11 -1.92
N SER A 478 -17.34 23.11 -1.32
CA SER A 478 -16.42 23.29 -0.18
C SER A 478 -15.36 24.36 -0.43
N PHE A 479 -14.96 24.52 -1.70
CA PHE A 479 -14.07 25.59 -2.15
C PHE A 479 -14.62 27.01 -1.92
N LYS A 480 -15.87 27.29 -2.35
CA LYS A 480 -16.52 28.60 -2.14
C LYS A 480 -16.79 28.87 -0.67
N LEU A 481 -17.14 27.81 0.06
CA LEU A 481 -17.37 27.89 1.49
C LEU A 481 -16.08 28.25 2.25
N GLY A 482 -14.97 27.65 1.86
CA GLY A 482 -13.65 27.92 2.40
C GLY A 482 -13.19 29.37 2.17
N GLU A 483 -13.41 29.92 0.98
CA GLU A 483 -13.11 31.34 0.67
C GLU A 483 -13.96 32.31 1.51
N SER A 484 -15.28 32.11 1.59
CA SER A 484 -16.18 33.01 2.33
C SER A 484 -16.00 32.93 3.85
N LEU A 485 -15.42 31.84 4.38
CA LEU A 485 -15.21 31.60 5.82
C LEU A 485 -13.74 31.67 6.26
N GLN A 486 -12.83 32.30 5.51
CA GLN A 486 -11.42 32.44 5.91
C GLN A 486 -11.20 33.11 7.27
N SER A 487 -12.18 33.90 7.76
CA SER A 487 -12.14 34.54 9.08
C SER A 487 -12.76 33.70 10.22
N PHE A 488 -13.27 32.51 9.93
CA PHE A 488 -13.85 31.61 10.91
C PHE A 488 -12.75 30.96 11.75
N VAL A 489 -12.78 31.21 13.06
CA VAL A 489 -11.94 30.51 14.04
C VAL A 489 -12.84 29.52 14.80
N PRO A 490 -12.64 28.20 14.66
CA PRO A 490 -13.40 27.21 15.41
C PRO A 490 -13.27 27.46 16.92
N LYS A 491 -14.39 27.43 17.64
CA LYS A 491 -14.40 27.55 19.11
C LYS A 491 -14.12 26.24 19.83
N GLU A 492 -14.23 25.13 19.11
CA GLU A 492 -14.06 23.77 19.59
C GLU A 492 -12.89 23.13 18.85
N THR A 493 -12.22 22.16 19.49
CA THR A 493 -11.19 21.32 18.87
C THR A 493 -11.78 19.95 18.57
N LEU A 494 -11.15 19.18 17.69
CA LEU A 494 -11.57 17.80 17.45
C LEU A 494 -11.43 16.96 18.72
N ASP A 495 -12.40 16.09 18.95
CA ASP A 495 -12.31 15.08 20.00
C ASP A 495 -11.41 13.94 19.53
N ILE A 496 -10.22 13.85 20.12
CA ILE A 496 -9.17 12.91 19.75
C ILE A 496 -9.24 11.69 20.66
N VAL A 497 -9.30 10.50 20.07
CA VAL A 497 -9.15 9.23 20.81
C VAL A 497 -7.67 8.98 21.10
N CYS A 498 -6.81 9.11 20.08
CA CYS A 498 -5.39 8.81 20.18
C CYS A 498 -4.61 9.54 19.08
N LYS A 499 -3.43 10.08 19.42
CA LYS A 499 -2.37 10.48 18.48
C LYS A 499 -1.19 9.53 18.64
N PHE A 500 -0.64 9.04 17.54
CA PHE A 500 0.47 8.10 17.51
C PHE A 500 1.47 8.54 16.45
N GLY A 501 2.74 8.74 16.82
CA GLY A 501 3.79 9.16 15.89
C GLY A 501 5.08 8.38 16.07
N TYR A 502 5.86 8.22 15.01
CA TYR A 502 7.11 7.47 15.00
C TYR A 502 7.93 7.79 13.73
N VAL A 503 9.21 7.45 13.78
CA VAL A 503 10.14 7.57 12.65
C VAL A 503 10.56 6.18 12.20
N GLN A 504 10.36 5.89 10.91
CA GLN A 504 10.83 4.68 10.25
C GLN A 504 12.08 4.99 9.40
N THR A 505 13.11 4.16 9.51
CA THR A 505 14.31 4.21 8.65
C THR A 505 14.24 3.12 7.58
N THR A 506 14.34 3.48 6.31
CA THR A 506 14.42 2.56 5.17
C THR A 506 15.60 2.91 4.27
N TYR A 507 16.06 1.95 3.47
CA TYR A 507 17.07 2.17 2.43
C TYR A 507 16.44 2.35 1.04
N ILE A 508 15.11 2.30 0.96
CA ILE A 508 14.38 2.56 -0.27
C ILE A 508 14.27 4.06 -0.50
N ASN A 509 14.81 4.51 -1.63
CA ASN A 509 14.64 5.89 -2.08
C ASN A 509 13.15 6.24 -2.17
N PRO A 510 12.69 7.37 -1.63
CA PRO A 510 11.30 7.81 -1.75
C PRO A 510 10.77 7.88 -3.19
N ASP A 511 11.64 8.10 -4.19
CA ASP A 511 11.25 8.07 -5.62
C ASP A 511 11.10 6.64 -6.20
N LEU A 512 11.38 5.61 -5.40
CA LEU A 512 11.42 4.18 -5.75
C LEU A 512 12.48 3.77 -6.78
N SER A 513 13.40 4.66 -7.15
CA SER A 513 14.44 4.37 -8.15
C SER A 513 15.33 3.18 -7.80
N ASN A 514 15.52 2.91 -6.50
CA ASN A 514 16.29 1.75 -6.02
C ASN A 514 15.58 0.40 -6.24
N VAL A 515 14.26 0.41 -6.45
CA VAL A 515 13.43 -0.81 -6.53
C VAL A 515 12.89 -1.02 -7.95
N LEU A 516 12.59 0.08 -8.66
CA LEU A 516 12.04 0.03 -10.02
C LEU A 516 13.12 0.00 -11.11
N SER A 517 14.35 0.46 -10.82
CA SER A 517 15.43 0.45 -11.80
C SER A 517 16.13 -0.90 -11.86
N THR A 518 16.06 -1.57 -13.00
CA THR A 518 16.82 -2.81 -13.25
C THR A 518 18.32 -2.57 -13.47
N SER A 519 18.75 -1.31 -13.66
CA SER A 519 20.14 -0.96 -14.01
C SER A 519 21.02 -0.55 -12.83
N ASN A 520 20.44 -0.11 -11.70
CA ASN A 520 21.18 0.29 -10.50
C ASN A 520 21.06 -0.76 -9.39
N THR A 521 21.80 -1.85 -9.55
CA THR A 521 21.82 -3.01 -8.63
C THR A 521 22.48 -2.75 -7.26
N SER A 522 22.86 -1.51 -6.93
CA SER A 522 23.77 -1.24 -5.81
C SER A 522 23.11 -0.69 -4.53
N ASN A 523 21.89 -0.17 -4.58
CA ASN A 523 21.29 0.55 -3.44
C ASN A 523 20.02 -0.11 -2.88
N SER A 524 20.04 -1.44 -2.70
CA SER A 524 19.00 -2.19 -2.02
C SER A 524 19.63 -3.32 -1.20
N ILE A 525 19.16 -3.52 0.04
CA ILE A 525 19.72 -4.55 0.92
C ILE A 525 19.43 -5.95 0.40
N THR A 526 18.40 -6.07 -0.43
CA THR A 526 18.00 -7.29 -1.11
C THR A 526 19.01 -7.71 -2.19
N HIS A 527 19.98 -6.86 -2.53
CA HIS A 527 21.17 -7.26 -3.32
C HIS A 527 22.37 -7.64 -2.46
N ALA A 528 22.37 -7.33 -1.16
CA ALA A 528 23.49 -7.64 -0.30
C ALA A 528 23.64 -9.16 -0.12
N THR A 529 24.90 -9.57 0.02
CA THR A 529 25.30 -10.90 0.45
C THR A 529 25.97 -10.78 1.82
N VAL A 530 25.73 -11.77 2.67
CA VAL A 530 26.42 -11.86 3.95
C VAL A 530 27.83 -12.40 3.70
N SER A 531 28.82 -11.81 4.35
CA SER A 531 30.20 -12.30 4.31
C SER A 531 30.23 -13.80 4.65
N ASP A 532 30.99 -14.59 3.89
CA ASP A 532 31.18 -16.03 4.06
C ASP A 532 29.96 -16.93 3.79
N THR A 533 28.80 -16.38 3.39
CA THR A 533 27.65 -17.20 2.97
C THR A 533 26.68 -16.50 2.02
N ASP A 534 26.33 -17.18 0.93
CA ASP A 534 25.25 -16.77 0.03
C ASP A 534 23.87 -17.29 0.47
N ASP A 535 23.80 -18.01 1.59
CA ASP A 535 22.56 -18.64 2.06
C ASP A 535 21.66 -17.69 2.84
N ILE A 536 22.15 -16.52 3.25
CA ILE A 536 21.40 -15.55 4.03
C ILE A 536 21.10 -14.31 3.18
N MET A 537 19.83 -13.93 3.16
CA MET A 537 19.31 -12.81 2.40
C MET A 537 18.46 -11.91 3.30
N PHE A 538 18.39 -10.63 2.97
CA PHE A 538 17.56 -9.66 3.68
C PHE A 538 16.55 -9.03 2.73
N SER A 539 15.34 -8.77 3.21
CA SER A 539 14.38 -7.89 2.55
C SER A 539 14.56 -6.43 3.00
N ASN A 540 13.93 -5.49 2.31
CA ASN A 540 13.92 -4.08 2.68
C ASN A 540 12.85 -3.77 3.72
N MET A 541 13.08 -2.67 4.45
CA MET A 541 12.00 -1.99 5.16
C MET A 541 11.01 -1.37 4.17
N PRO A 542 9.71 -1.30 4.50
CA PRO A 542 8.70 -0.69 3.64
C PRO A 542 9.10 0.69 3.11
N SER A 543 8.81 0.97 1.84
CA SER A 543 9.07 2.28 1.23
C SER A 543 8.19 3.39 1.81
N ALA A 544 8.51 4.64 1.48
CA ALA A 544 7.69 5.81 1.82
C ALA A 544 6.51 6.02 0.85
N GLU A 545 6.43 5.23 -0.22
CA GLU A 545 5.37 5.33 -1.22
C GLU A 545 4.01 5.00 -0.59
N ILE A 546 3.03 5.86 -0.85
CA ILE A 546 1.64 5.71 -0.39
C ILE A 546 0.92 4.54 -1.07
N SER A 547 1.38 4.11 -2.25
CA SER A 547 0.89 2.93 -2.96
C SER A 547 1.74 1.69 -2.68
N TYR A 548 1.35 0.53 -3.23
CA TYR A 548 2.10 -0.72 -3.12
C TYR A 548 3.22 -0.90 -4.17
N ASP A 549 3.56 0.17 -4.90
CA ASP A 549 4.59 0.10 -5.95
C ASP A 549 5.97 -0.32 -5.41
N GLY A 550 6.66 -1.14 -6.20
CA GLY A 550 7.98 -1.69 -5.89
C GLY A 550 7.96 -3.00 -5.09
N ILE A 551 6.87 -3.31 -4.38
CA ILE A 551 6.80 -4.52 -3.53
C ILE A 551 6.95 -5.80 -4.37
N ILE A 552 6.20 -5.91 -5.48
CA ILE A 552 6.25 -7.10 -6.34
C ILE A 552 7.62 -7.21 -7.03
N SER A 553 8.23 -6.10 -7.42
CA SER A 553 9.58 -6.07 -8.00
C SER A 553 10.61 -6.62 -7.01
N GLU A 554 10.53 -6.22 -5.74
CA GLU A 554 11.38 -6.76 -4.67
C GLU A 554 11.15 -8.26 -4.45
N VAL A 555 9.89 -8.70 -4.36
CA VAL A 555 9.58 -10.11 -4.15
C VAL A 555 10.11 -10.97 -5.30
N LYS A 556 9.90 -10.55 -6.55
CA LYS A 556 10.43 -11.25 -7.73
C LYS A 556 11.96 -11.34 -7.70
N MET A 557 12.63 -10.31 -7.19
CA MET A 557 14.08 -10.31 -7.04
C MET A 557 14.56 -11.31 -5.97
N LEU A 558 13.90 -11.34 -4.80
CA LEU A 558 14.17 -12.36 -3.78
C LEU A 558 13.92 -13.76 -4.32
N TYR A 559 12.78 -13.97 -4.97
CA TYR A 559 12.40 -15.23 -5.60
C TYR A 559 13.46 -15.67 -6.61
N LYS A 560 13.86 -14.80 -7.55
CA LYS A 560 14.91 -15.07 -8.53
C LYS A 560 16.26 -15.41 -7.90
N ARG A 561 16.63 -14.77 -6.79
CA ARG A 561 17.86 -15.10 -6.06
C ARG A 561 17.81 -16.47 -5.40
N ILE A 562 16.62 -16.97 -5.05
CA ILE A 562 16.40 -18.31 -4.49
C ILE A 562 16.37 -19.36 -5.60
N THR A 563 15.54 -19.16 -6.62
CA THR A 563 15.23 -20.16 -7.66
C THR A 563 16.14 -20.08 -8.89
N GLY A 564 16.81 -18.96 -9.11
CA GLY A 564 17.61 -18.64 -10.29
C GLY A 564 16.84 -17.92 -11.42
N SER A 565 15.50 -17.92 -11.39
CA SER A 565 14.63 -17.28 -12.40
C SER A 565 13.29 -16.83 -11.79
N ASP A 566 12.70 -15.76 -12.31
CA ASP A 566 11.38 -15.28 -11.95
C ASP A 566 10.27 -15.67 -12.95
N GLU A 567 10.58 -16.51 -13.94
CA GLU A 567 9.62 -16.98 -14.95
C GLU A 567 8.44 -17.75 -14.31
N ASP A 568 8.71 -18.63 -13.35
CA ASP A 568 7.70 -19.44 -12.67
C ASP A 568 7.02 -18.68 -11.50
N PHE A 569 7.21 -17.35 -11.37
CA PHE A 569 6.66 -16.59 -10.24
C PHE A 569 5.12 -16.59 -10.25
N PHE A 570 4.53 -17.32 -9.30
CA PHE A 570 3.09 -17.59 -9.23
C PHE A 570 2.53 -18.13 -10.55
N ASP A 571 3.30 -18.91 -11.30
CA ASP A 571 2.77 -19.66 -12.43
C ASP A 571 2.10 -20.93 -11.90
N VAL A 572 0.84 -20.77 -11.47
CA VAL A 572 0.03 -21.82 -10.86
C VAL A 572 -1.22 -21.97 -11.69
N ASP A 573 -1.47 -23.19 -12.14
CA ASP A 573 -2.70 -23.56 -12.80
C ASP A 573 -3.75 -23.93 -11.73
N PHE A 574 -4.87 -23.22 -11.74
CA PHE A 574 -5.95 -23.43 -10.81
C PHE A 574 -7.25 -23.90 -11.51
N GLU A 575 -7.16 -24.38 -12.76
CA GLU A 575 -8.31 -24.79 -13.58
C GLU A 575 -9.20 -25.86 -12.89
N ASP A 576 -8.59 -26.84 -12.21
CA ASP A 576 -9.34 -27.92 -11.54
C ASP A 576 -10.27 -27.44 -10.40
N GLU A 577 -9.98 -26.28 -9.79
CA GLU A 577 -10.82 -25.70 -8.73
C GLU A 577 -11.98 -24.85 -9.26
N ASP A 578 -11.84 -24.27 -10.47
CA ASP A 578 -12.92 -23.47 -11.07
C ASP A 578 -14.09 -24.36 -11.50
N ASP A 579 -13.81 -25.56 -11.99
CA ASP A 579 -14.81 -26.61 -12.27
C ASP A 579 -15.63 -27.00 -11.03
N ASP A 580 -14.98 -27.11 -9.87
CA ASP A 580 -15.64 -27.46 -8.60
C ASP A 580 -16.42 -26.27 -8.03
N TYR A 581 -15.96 -25.03 -8.25
CA TYR A 581 -16.67 -23.81 -7.85
C TYR A 581 -17.89 -23.55 -8.74
N GLU A 582 -17.78 -23.70 -10.06
CA GLU A 582 -18.93 -23.59 -10.97
C GLU A 582 -19.97 -24.67 -10.68
N ARG A 583 -19.55 -25.90 -10.36
CA ARG A 583 -20.47 -26.95 -9.91
C ARG A 583 -21.10 -26.64 -8.55
N ALA A 584 -20.33 -26.08 -7.60
CA ALA A 584 -20.87 -25.68 -6.30
C ALA A 584 -21.86 -24.52 -6.44
N ALA A 585 -21.51 -23.49 -7.22
CA ALA A 585 -22.34 -22.33 -7.52
C ALA A 585 -23.63 -22.77 -8.25
N ALA A 586 -23.53 -23.63 -9.26
CA ALA A 586 -24.68 -24.22 -9.95
C ALA A 586 -25.56 -25.07 -9.02
N SER A 587 -24.96 -25.77 -8.05
CA SER A 587 -25.71 -26.54 -7.06
C SER A 587 -26.44 -25.65 -6.05
N THR A 588 -25.87 -24.50 -5.66
CA THR A 588 -26.56 -23.50 -4.84
C THR A 588 -27.65 -22.76 -5.61
N SER A 589 -27.44 -22.43 -6.88
CA SER A 589 -28.45 -21.81 -7.74
C SER A 589 -29.63 -22.75 -8.02
N ALA A 590 -29.38 -24.06 -8.20
CA ALA A 590 -30.43 -25.06 -8.39
C ALA A 590 -31.29 -25.29 -7.12
N VAL A 591 -30.79 -24.95 -5.94
CA VAL A 591 -31.58 -25.00 -4.69
C VAL A 591 -32.44 -23.73 -4.53
N ILE A 592 -31.97 -22.59 -5.04
CA ILE A 592 -32.68 -21.30 -4.96
C ILE A 592 -33.77 -21.19 -6.06
N ASP A 593 -33.55 -21.77 -7.25
CA ASP A 593 -34.53 -21.80 -8.35
C ASP A 593 -35.76 -22.71 -8.07
N SER A 594 -35.75 -23.48 -6.98
CA SER A 594 -36.93 -24.25 -6.56
C SER A 594 -37.91 -23.46 -5.68
N GLU A 595 -37.56 -22.23 -5.28
CA GLU A 595 -38.40 -21.35 -4.47
C GLU A 595 -38.34 -19.87 -4.92
N SER A 596 -38.63 -19.54 -6.19
CA SER A 596 -39.12 -18.19 -6.58
C SER A 596 -39.49 -18.08 -8.07
N ASP A 597 -40.56 -18.73 -8.50
CA ASP A 597 -41.31 -18.26 -9.66
C ASP A 597 -42.17 -17.05 -9.23
N MET A 598 -41.81 -15.84 -9.65
CA MET A 598 -42.72 -14.77 -10.15
C MET A 598 -41.95 -13.46 -10.45
N ASN A 599 -41.93 -13.08 -11.74
CA ASN A 599 -41.88 -11.74 -12.35
C ASN A 599 -40.83 -10.71 -11.85
N ASP A 600 -39.94 -10.26 -12.73
CA ASP A 600 -40.10 -8.96 -13.41
C ASP A 600 -39.12 -8.77 -14.58
N ASP A 601 -39.62 -8.17 -15.66
CA ASP A 601 -38.89 -7.77 -16.86
C ASP A 601 -38.12 -6.46 -16.60
N SER A 602 -36.81 -6.42 -16.90
CA SER A 602 -36.17 -5.15 -17.26
C SER A 602 -34.94 -5.38 -18.13
N ASP A 603 -35.08 -5.04 -19.41
CA ASP A 603 -34.01 -4.94 -20.40
C ASP A 603 -32.91 -3.97 -19.91
N TYR A 604 -31.72 -4.50 -19.67
CA TYR A 604 -30.49 -3.73 -19.43
C TYR A 604 -29.53 -3.96 -20.59
N ASP A 605 -29.33 -2.92 -21.40
CA ASP A 605 -28.45 -2.92 -22.58
C ASP A 605 -27.10 -2.28 -22.22
N PRO A 606 -25.97 -3.04 -22.20
CA PRO A 606 -24.69 -2.53 -21.75
C PRO A 606 -23.92 -1.92 -22.94
N VAL A 607 -24.11 -0.62 -23.19
CA VAL A 607 -23.22 0.11 -24.10
C VAL A 607 -21.94 0.47 -23.35
N HIS A 608 -20.87 -0.24 -23.69
CA HIS A 608 -19.49 0.00 -23.27
C HIS A 608 -19.08 1.47 -23.47
N HIS A 609 -18.76 2.17 -22.37
CA HIS A 609 -17.96 3.38 -22.41
C HIS A 609 -16.48 3.00 -22.35
N GLU A 610 -15.79 3.02 -23.49
CA GLU A 610 -14.33 2.88 -23.56
C GLU A 610 -13.65 4.19 -23.11
N PRO A 611 -12.74 4.16 -22.11
CA PRO A 611 -11.84 5.27 -21.89
C PRO A 611 -10.74 5.19 -22.97
N PHE A 612 -10.84 6.08 -23.96
CA PHE A 612 -9.87 6.31 -25.03
C PHE A 612 -9.74 5.21 -26.10
N GLY A 613 -10.84 4.95 -26.81
CA GLY A 613 -10.79 4.32 -28.14
C GLY A 613 -10.02 5.20 -29.14
N ALA A 614 -8.91 4.68 -29.64
CA ALA A 614 -8.17 5.25 -30.76
C ALA A 614 -8.91 4.95 -32.08
N GLY A 615 -9.79 5.86 -32.47
CA GLY A 615 -10.47 5.80 -33.75
C GLY A 615 -11.33 7.03 -33.97
N GLU A 616 -11.08 7.71 -35.08
CA GLU A 616 -11.91 8.77 -35.69
C GLU A 616 -11.67 10.24 -35.30
N MET A 617 -10.91 10.88 -36.21
CA MET A 617 -11.25 12.08 -36.97
C MET A 617 -11.03 13.49 -36.38
N GLU A 618 -10.10 14.18 -37.07
CA GLU A 618 -10.16 15.55 -37.60
C GLU A 618 -11.12 16.57 -36.94
N LEU A 619 -10.55 17.55 -36.22
CA LEU A 619 -10.39 18.96 -36.64
C LEU A 619 -9.64 19.78 -35.57
#